data_AF-A0A1C3XVX3-F1
#
_entry.id   AF-A0A1C3XVX3-F1
#
_cell.length_a   1.000
_cell.length_b   1.000
_cell.length_c   1.000
_cell.angle_alpha   90.00
_cell.angle_beta   90.00
_cell.angle_gamma   90.00
#
_symmetry.space_group_name_H-M   'P 1'
#
loop_
_entity.id
_entity.type
_entity.pdbx_description
1 polymer ?
#
loop_
_entity_poly.entity_id
_entity_poly.type
_entity_poly.pdbx_seq_one_letter_code
_entity_poly.pdbx_strand_id
1 'polypeptide(L)' 'MQREGDPIEEIRAGDVVWFAPGERHWHGASPTTAMSHVAIQEQLDGKIVDWMEHVTDAQYQG' A
#
# COMPACT_ATOMS: atom_id res chain seq x y z
N MET A 1 -0.24 -6.14 0.35
CA MET A 1 0.45 -4.83 0.51
C MET A 1 1.91 -5.09 0.73
N GLN A 2 2.75 -4.09 0.56
CA GLN A 2 4.19 -4.24 0.73
C GLN A 2 4.82 -2.89 1.10
N ARG A 3 5.75 -2.94 2.05
CA ARG A 3 6.72 -1.87 2.32
C ARG A 3 7.95 -2.15 1.49
N GLU A 4 8.60 -1.10 0.99
CA GLU A 4 9.80 -1.30 0.18
C GLU A 4 10.86 -2.13 0.93
N GLY A 5 11.31 -3.22 0.30
CA GLY A 5 12.31 -4.13 0.85
C GLY A 5 11.75 -5.24 1.74
N ASP A 6 10.48 -5.15 2.15
CA ASP A 6 9.80 -6.15 2.97
C ASP A 6 9.04 -7.18 2.10
N PRO A 7 8.68 -8.35 2.67
CA PRO A 7 7.81 -9.32 2.00
C PRO A 7 6.42 -8.75 1.68
N ILE A 8 5.74 -9.38 0.71
CA ILE A 8 4.32 -9.11 0.45
C ILE A 8 3.48 -9.68 1.59
N GLU A 9 2.55 -8.89 2.12
CA GLU A 9 1.59 -9.31 3.14
C GLU A 9 0.15 -9.31 2.57
N GLU A 10 -0.59 -10.41 2.79
CA GLU A 10 -2.01 -10.50 2.45
C GLU A 10 -2.84 -9.68 3.45
N ILE A 11 -3.76 -8.84 2.94
CA ILE A 11 -4.72 -8.09 3.77
C ILE A 11 -6.10 -8.71 3.59
N ARG A 12 -6.82 -8.94 4.69
CA ARG A 12 -8.18 -9.48 4.73
C ARG A 12 -9.17 -8.47 5.32
N ALA A 13 -10.45 -8.73 5.11
CA ALA A 13 -11.51 -7.90 5.65
C ALA A 13 -11.46 -7.89 7.19
N GLY A 14 -11.34 -6.69 7.78
CA GLY A 14 -11.21 -6.48 9.23
C GLY A 14 -9.78 -6.17 9.69
N ASP A 15 -8.78 -6.39 8.84
CA ASP A 15 -7.40 -6.03 9.16
C ASP A 15 -7.21 -4.50 9.18
N VAL A 16 -6.30 -4.05 10.05
CA VAL A 16 -5.88 -2.66 10.15
C VAL A 16 -4.41 -2.59 9.76
N VAL A 17 -4.10 -1.76 8.77
CA VAL A 17 -2.73 -1.56 8.27
C VAL A 17 -2.30 -0.13 8.58
N TRP A 18 -1.09 0.00 9.11
CA TRP A 18 -0.44 1.28 9.37
C TRP A 18 0.88 1.35 8.60
N PHE A 19 1.10 2.50 7.95
CA PHE A 19 2.37 2.86 7.32
C PHE A 19 2.95 4.05 8.06
N ALA A 20 4.22 3.97 8.43
CA ALA A 20 4.87 5.05 9.15
C ALA A 20 5.05 6.30 8.27
N PRO A 21 5.15 7.52 8.84
CA PRO A 21 5.41 8.73 8.06
C PRO A 21 6.66 8.58 7.19
N GLY A 22 6.52 8.83 5.88
CA GLY A 22 7.61 8.72 4.90
C GLY A 22 7.99 7.29 4.48
N GLU A 23 7.32 6.25 5.01
CA GLU A 23 7.54 4.87 4.61
C GLU A 23 7.03 4.63 3.19
N ARG A 24 7.90 4.16 2.30
CA ARG A 24 7.50 3.82 0.92
C ARG A 24 6.75 2.50 0.91
N HIS A 25 5.53 2.50 0.36
CA HIS A 25 4.67 1.34 0.36
C HIS A 25 3.69 1.33 -0.82
N TRP A 26 3.09 0.16 -1.07
CA TRP A 26 1.97 -0.02 -1.98
C TRP A 26 0.97 -1.04 -1.44
N HIS A 27 -0.29 -0.86 -1.79
CA HIS A 27 -1.38 -1.77 -1.44
C HIS A 27 -2.39 -1.83 -2.58
N GLY A 28 -3.00 -2.99 -2.78
CA GLY A 28 -3.91 -3.24 -3.89
C GLY A 28 -4.60 -4.59 -3.74
N ALA A 29 -5.41 -4.92 -4.73
CA ALA A 29 -6.05 -6.21 -4.89
C ALA A 29 -5.00 -7.34 -4.99
N SER A 30 -5.45 -8.59 -4.83
CA SER A 30 -4.63 -9.74 -5.25
C SER A 30 -4.77 -9.94 -6.78
N PRO A 31 -3.95 -10.80 -7.41
CA PRO A 31 -4.04 -11.04 -8.86
C PRO A 31 -5.40 -11.55 -9.35
N THR A 32 -6.20 -12.15 -8.47
CA THR A 32 -7.46 -12.83 -8.84
C THR A 32 -8.70 -12.32 -8.09
N THR A 33 -8.53 -11.47 -7.07
CA THR A 33 -9.63 -11.05 -6.19
C THR A 33 -9.58 -9.55 -5.96
N ALA A 34 -10.69 -8.87 -6.25
CA ALA A 34 -10.84 -7.44 -5.97
C ALA A 34 -10.81 -7.17 -4.45
N MET A 35 -10.35 -5.97 -4.08
CA MET A 35 -10.26 -5.53 -2.69
C MET A 35 -10.84 -4.12 -2.57
N SER A 36 -11.44 -3.81 -1.41
CA SER A 36 -11.85 -2.46 -1.04
C SER A 36 -11.40 -2.20 0.40
N HIS A 37 -10.93 -0.99 0.65
CA HIS A 37 -10.52 -0.55 1.97
C HIS A 37 -10.83 0.93 2.16
N VAL A 38 -10.87 1.37 3.42
CA VAL A 38 -10.92 2.79 3.78
C VAL A 38 -9.49 3.26 3.99
N ALA A 39 -9.09 4.31 3.29
CA ALA A 39 -7.80 4.98 3.50
C ALA A 39 -8.02 6.25 4.33
N ILE A 40 -7.25 6.39 5.42
CA ILE A 40 -7.29 7.54 6.32
C ILE A 40 -5.87 8.06 6.44
N GLN A 41 -5.66 9.33 6.09
CA GLN A 41 -4.37 9.99 6.17
C GLN A 41 -4.55 11.48 6.48
N GLU A 42 -3.64 12.02 7.27
CA GLU A 42 -3.60 13.45 7.59
C GLU A 42 -2.87 14.22 6.48
N GLN A 43 -3.10 15.54 6.44
CA GLN A 43 -2.45 16.44 5.49
C GLN A 43 -1.30 17.17 6.16
N LEU A 44 -0.17 17.30 5.44
CA LEU A 44 0.95 18.17 5.78
C LEU A 44 1.21 19.11 4.60
N ASP A 45 1.30 20.41 4.85
CA ASP A 45 1.59 21.43 3.82
C ASP A 45 0.67 21.37 2.58
N GLY A 46 -0.61 21.09 2.79
CA GLY A 46 -1.58 20.99 1.68
C GLY A 46 -1.54 19.68 0.90
N LYS A 47 -0.73 18.70 1.32
CA LYS A 47 -0.52 17.41 0.63
C LYS A 47 -0.73 16.22 1.56
N ILE A 48 -1.20 15.11 0.98
CA ILE A 48 -1.43 13.85 1.71
C ILE A 48 -0.58 12.67 1.21
N VAL A 49 0.10 12.81 0.06
CA VAL A 49 0.84 11.72 -0.58
C VAL A 49 1.92 12.24 -1.52
N ASP A 50 3.11 11.66 -1.45
CA ASP A 50 4.17 11.77 -2.45
C ASP A 50 4.10 10.56 -3.39
N TRP A 51 3.63 10.77 -4.62
CA TRP A 51 3.62 9.71 -5.63
C TRP A 51 5.02 9.47 -6.20
N MET A 52 5.32 8.21 -6.47
CA MET A 52 6.57 7.74 -7.06
C MET A 52 6.29 6.93 -8.33
N GLU A 53 7.20 6.03 -8.72
CA GLU A 53 7.02 5.16 -9.87
C GLU A 53 5.93 4.09 -9.65
N HIS A 54 5.48 3.49 -10.75
CA HIS A 54 4.59 2.33 -10.70
C HIS A 54 5.30 1.10 -10.14
N VAL A 55 4.54 0.29 -9.42
CA VAL A 55 4.96 -1.07 -9.04
C VAL A 55 5.08 -1.91 -10.32
N THR A 56 6.24 -2.53 -10.52
CA THR A 56 6.48 -3.43 -11.65
C THR A 56 5.80 -4.78 -11.43
N ASP A 57 5.52 -5.52 -12.52
CA ASP A 57 4.98 -6.87 -12.43
C ASP A 57 5.88 -7.78 -11.57
N ALA A 58 7.20 -7.62 -11.65
CA ALA A 58 8.16 -8.39 -10.86
C ALA A 58 8.06 -8.09 -9.35
N GLN A 59 7.79 -6.84 -8.97
CA GLN A 59 7.53 -6.47 -7.56
C GLN A 59 6.17 -6.98 -7.09
N TYR A 60 5.20 -7.09 -7.99
CA TYR A 60 3.84 -7.51 -7.65
C TYR A 60 3.67 -9.04 -7.52
N GLN A 61 4.50 -9.83 -8.18
CA GLN A 61 4.40 -11.30 -8.30
C GLN A 61 5.10 -12.10 -7.18
N GLY A 62 5.37 -11.52 -6.01
CA GLY A 62 5.97 -12.24 -4.89
C GLY A 62 5.19 -13.48 -4.44
#